data_AF-A0AA39JRH1-F1
#
_entry.id   AF-A0AA39JRH1-F1
#
_cell.length_a   1.000
_cell.length_b   1.000
_cell.length_c   1.000
_cell.angle_alpha   90.00
_cell.angle_beta   90.00
_cell.angle_gamma   90.00
#
_symmetry.space_group_name_H-M   'P 1'
#
loop_
_entity.id
_entity.type
_entity.pdbx_description
1 polymer ?
#
loop_
_entity_poly.entity_id
_entity_poly.type
_entity_poly.pdbx_seq_one_letter_code
_entity_poly.pdbx_strand_id
1 'polypeptide(L)'
;MTVTNESTTPQEVNLEATRIAAECSLDLGALGKNEARKIMSLQHKALGYRPPPGSLASEAQVAASKHPDGISASPPDTASLREAALKDAARIESERGRSVPLKVVSCGIDLDRIGLAEARKLMSEEHKALGYRPPPGSLAADAQAAAAKHPEIKDYNIDPQILTLAALKDAARIASERGATGAKFNTIFDGRTEEPPELKSGDKASPEA
;
A
#
# COMPACT_ATOMS: atom_id res chain seq x y z
N MET A 1 31.40 -4.91 13.77
CA MET A 1 30.42 -5.34 12.76
C MET A 1 30.01 -4.10 11.99
N THR A 2 30.57 -3.93 10.80
CA THR A 2 30.44 -2.75 9.95
C THR A 2 29.07 -2.74 9.29
N VAL A 3 28.21 -1.80 9.69
CA VAL A 3 26.99 -1.46 8.97
C VAL A 3 27.42 -0.81 7.65
N THR A 4 27.32 -1.55 6.56
CA THR A 4 27.45 -0.98 5.21
C THR A 4 26.19 -0.15 4.98
N ASN A 5 26.31 1.15 5.26
CA ASN A 5 25.45 2.14 4.65
C ASN A 5 25.75 2.12 3.15
N GLU A 6 25.05 1.25 2.42
CA GLU A 6 25.08 1.26 0.98
C GLU A 6 24.41 2.56 0.53
N SER A 7 25.27 3.55 0.31
CA SER A 7 24.93 4.78 -0.37
C SER A 7 24.48 4.37 -1.77
N THR A 8 23.19 4.06 -1.94
CA THR A 8 22.57 3.73 -3.22
C THR A 8 23.01 4.79 -4.21
N THR A 9 23.83 4.39 -5.15
CA THR A 9 24.46 5.35 -6.06
C THR A 9 23.38 5.91 -6.98
N PRO A 10 23.49 7.18 -7.43
CA PRO A 10 22.51 7.78 -8.34
C PRO A 10 22.36 7.00 -9.67
N GLN A 11 23.31 6.11 -10.00
CA GLN A 11 23.21 5.25 -11.18
C GLN A 11 22.24 4.08 -11.00
N GLU A 12 22.14 3.49 -9.80
CA GLU A 12 21.23 2.36 -9.54
C GLU A 12 19.76 2.78 -9.49
N VAL A 13 19.48 3.94 -8.88
CA VAL A 13 18.11 4.49 -8.84
C VAL A 13 17.60 4.85 -10.25
N ASN A 14 18.50 5.27 -11.14
CA ASN A 14 18.17 5.58 -12.53
C ASN A 14 17.82 4.32 -13.33
N LEU A 15 18.55 3.22 -13.14
CA LEU A 15 18.25 1.95 -13.79
C LEU A 15 16.90 1.41 -13.33
N GLU A 16 16.56 1.56 -12.05
CA GLU A 16 15.29 1.06 -11.54
C GLU A 16 14.10 1.89 -12.04
N ALA A 17 14.23 3.22 -12.13
CA ALA A 17 13.22 4.07 -12.76
C ALA A 17 12.96 3.67 -14.22
N THR A 18 14.02 3.31 -14.97
CA THR A 18 13.88 2.82 -16.35
C THR A 18 13.24 1.43 -16.42
N ARG A 19 13.51 0.54 -15.45
CA ARG A 19 12.87 -0.77 -15.36
C ARG A 19 11.37 -0.65 -15.09
N ILE A 20 10.96 0.17 -14.13
CA ILE A 20 9.53 0.40 -13.82
C ILE A 20 8.79 0.97 -15.05
N ALA A 21 9.44 1.88 -15.79
CA ALA A 21 8.89 2.36 -17.05
C ALA A 21 8.72 1.22 -18.06
N ALA A 22 9.74 0.38 -18.25
CA ALA A 22 9.69 -0.76 -19.16
C ALA A 22 8.63 -1.80 -18.77
N GLU A 23 8.46 -2.10 -17.48
CA GLU A 23 7.40 -2.98 -16.97
C GLU A 23 5.99 -2.48 -17.31
N CYS A 24 5.79 -1.17 -17.27
CA CYS A 24 4.55 -0.53 -17.65
C CYS A 24 4.46 -0.22 -19.16
N SER A 25 5.36 -0.79 -19.97
CA SER A 25 5.45 -0.57 -21.43
C SER A 25 5.55 0.90 -21.82
N LEU A 26 6.25 1.70 -21.00
CA LEU A 26 6.52 3.12 -21.24
C LEU A 26 7.94 3.31 -21.75
N ASP A 27 8.06 3.90 -22.94
CA ASP A 27 9.34 4.37 -23.45
C ASP A 27 9.60 5.81 -23.01
N LEU A 28 10.52 5.98 -22.04
CA LEU A 28 10.90 7.29 -21.50
C LEU A 28 11.48 8.22 -22.58
N GLY A 29 12.18 7.67 -23.58
CA GLY A 29 12.79 8.44 -24.66
C GLY A 29 11.75 9.03 -25.64
N ALA A 30 10.58 8.41 -25.72
CA ALA A 30 9.50 8.88 -26.57
C ALA A 30 8.59 9.92 -25.90
N LEU A 31 8.74 10.14 -24.59
CA LEU A 31 7.84 10.99 -23.81
C LEU A 31 8.03 12.48 -24.10
N GLY A 32 6.89 13.17 -24.24
CA GLY A 32 6.84 14.63 -24.35
C GLY A 32 6.72 15.35 -23.00
N LYS A 33 6.79 16.68 -23.03
CA LYS A 33 6.69 17.54 -21.84
C LYS A 33 5.38 17.37 -21.06
N ASN A 34 4.28 17.06 -21.76
CA ASN A 34 2.97 16.88 -21.15
C ASN A 34 2.91 15.59 -20.30
N GLU A 35 3.47 14.50 -20.81
CA GLU A 35 3.51 13.21 -20.11
C GLU A 35 4.43 13.28 -18.90
N ALA A 36 5.62 13.87 -19.05
CA ALA A 36 6.55 14.07 -17.95
C ALA A 36 5.93 14.89 -16.80
N ARG A 37 5.17 15.95 -17.13
CA ARG A 37 4.42 16.72 -16.12
C ARG A 37 3.32 15.88 -15.45
N LYS A 38 2.65 15.03 -16.21
CA LYS A 38 1.58 14.18 -15.67
C LYS A 38 2.12 13.12 -14.72
N ILE A 39 3.21 12.45 -15.09
CA ILE A 39 3.95 11.53 -14.22
C ILE A 39 4.37 12.25 -12.93
N MET A 40 5.00 13.43 -13.04
CA MET A 40 5.41 14.21 -11.87
C MET A 40 4.23 14.53 -10.94
N SER A 41 3.10 14.97 -11.49
CA SER A 41 1.91 15.28 -10.71
C SER A 41 1.35 14.05 -9.99
N LEU A 42 1.32 12.90 -10.67
CA LEU A 42 0.85 11.63 -10.10
C LEU A 42 1.77 11.14 -8.99
N GLN A 43 3.09 11.19 -9.20
CA GLN A 43 4.07 10.83 -8.16
C GLN A 43 4.01 11.78 -6.98
N HIS A 44 3.93 13.09 -7.22
CA HIS A 44 3.80 14.08 -6.15
C HIS A 44 2.53 13.82 -5.32
N LYS A 45 1.41 13.49 -5.98
CA LYS A 45 0.15 13.16 -5.31
C LYS A 45 0.25 11.85 -4.50
N ALA A 46 1.04 10.89 -4.96
CA ALA A 46 1.26 9.62 -4.27
C ALA A 46 2.17 9.80 -3.05
N LEU A 47 3.30 10.48 -3.22
CA LEU A 47 4.32 10.71 -2.19
C LEU A 47 3.94 11.80 -1.18
N GLY A 48 3.14 12.78 -1.60
CA GLY A 48 2.83 13.99 -0.82
C GLY A 48 3.97 15.04 -0.81
N TYR A 49 5.03 14.83 -1.57
CA TYR A 49 6.16 15.74 -1.73
C TYR A 49 6.74 15.66 -3.14
N ARG A 50 7.64 16.59 -3.48
CA ARG A 50 8.31 16.62 -4.78
C ARG A 50 9.15 15.36 -4.99
N PRO A 51 8.97 14.61 -6.09
CA PRO A 51 9.75 13.41 -6.35
C PRO A 51 11.26 13.68 -6.29
N PRO A 52 12.05 12.79 -5.67
CA PRO A 52 13.51 12.94 -5.60
C PRO A 52 14.15 12.80 -6.99
N PRO A 53 15.41 13.29 -7.16
CA PRO A 53 16.19 12.99 -8.36
C PRO A 53 16.38 11.46 -8.50
N GLY A 54 16.39 10.97 -9.73
CA GLY A 54 16.41 9.53 -10.04
C GLY A 54 15.07 8.81 -9.87
N SER A 55 13.98 9.56 -9.65
CA SER A 55 12.63 9.03 -9.82
C SER A 55 12.23 8.96 -11.29
N LEU A 56 11.21 8.18 -11.60
CA LEU A 56 10.63 8.07 -12.95
C LEU A 56 10.13 9.43 -13.45
N ALA A 57 9.61 10.31 -12.58
CA ALA A 57 9.29 11.70 -12.97
C ALA A 57 10.54 12.53 -13.33
N SER A 58 11.63 12.37 -12.59
CA SER A 58 12.89 13.07 -12.88
C SER A 58 13.46 12.62 -14.23
N GLU A 59 13.51 11.31 -14.47
CA GLU A 59 13.99 10.74 -15.74
C GLU A 59 13.10 11.12 -16.92
N ALA A 60 11.77 11.08 -16.75
CA ALA A 60 10.84 11.54 -17.77
C ALA A 60 11.03 13.03 -18.11
N GLN A 61 11.34 13.89 -17.12
CA GLN A 61 11.65 15.30 -17.37
C GLN A 61 12.97 15.49 -18.13
N VAL A 62 13.99 14.69 -17.82
CA VAL A 62 15.28 14.71 -18.54
C VAL A 62 15.07 14.28 -19.99
N ALA A 63 14.30 13.22 -20.23
CA ALA A 63 14.00 12.74 -21.57
C ALA A 63 13.14 13.75 -22.37
N ALA A 64 12.08 14.29 -21.76
CA ALA A 64 11.25 15.32 -22.37
C ALA A 64 12.02 16.63 -22.63
N SER A 65 13.10 16.91 -21.90
CA SER A 65 13.97 18.06 -22.19
C SER A 65 14.76 17.87 -23.48
N LYS A 66 15.03 16.62 -23.88
CA LYS A 66 15.68 16.28 -25.17
C LYS A 66 14.66 16.27 -26.31
N HIS A 67 13.41 15.89 -26.02
CA HIS A 67 12.33 15.76 -26.99
C HIS A 67 11.02 16.40 -26.47
N PRO A 68 10.90 17.75 -26.50
CA PRO A 68 9.80 18.46 -25.83
C PRO A 68 8.41 18.10 -26.38
N ASP A 69 8.33 17.82 -27.68
CA ASP A 69 7.09 17.49 -28.39
C ASP A 69 6.76 15.98 -28.36
N GLY A 70 7.63 15.16 -27.78
CA GLY A 70 7.54 13.70 -27.85
C GLY A 70 7.99 13.15 -29.21
N ILE A 71 8.52 11.92 -29.22
CA ILE A 71 8.92 11.24 -30.47
C ILE A 71 7.78 10.35 -30.99
N SER A 72 6.94 9.85 -30.09
CA SER A 72 5.83 8.97 -30.45
C SER A 72 4.66 9.74 -31.07
N ALA A 73 4.17 9.23 -32.20
CA ALA A 73 2.97 9.74 -32.87
C ALA A 73 1.67 9.47 -32.07
N SER A 74 1.71 8.55 -31.09
CA SER A 74 0.61 8.30 -30.16
C SER A 74 1.05 8.60 -28.73
N PRO A 75 0.27 9.39 -27.96
CA PRO A 75 0.54 9.54 -26.54
C PRO A 75 0.42 8.16 -25.85
N PRO A 76 1.28 7.85 -24.87
CA PRO A 76 1.17 6.66 -24.07
C PRO A 76 -0.12 6.68 -23.25
N ASP A 77 -0.65 5.49 -22.95
CA ASP A 77 -1.89 5.38 -22.21
C ASP A 77 -1.75 6.00 -20.80
N THR A 78 -2.77 6.76 -20.43
CA THR A 78 -2.84 7.45 -19.14
C THR A 78 -2.94 6.47 -17.97
N ALA A 79 -3.45 5.26 -18.18
CA ALA A 79 -3.45 4.22 -17.16
C ALA A 79 -2.02 3.73 -16.88
N SER A 80 -1.23 3.44 -17.92
CA SER A 80 0.17 3.04 -17.79
C SER A 80 1.03 4.11 -17.11
N LEU A 81 0.84 5.39 -17.47
CA LEU A 81 1.52 6.51 -16.80
C LEU A 81 1.21 6.56 -15.30
N ARG A 82 -0.04 6.28 -14.93
CA ARG A 82 -0.49 6.26 -13.53
C ARG A 82 0.09 5.08 -12.78
N GLU A 83 0.05 3.89 -13.37
CA GLU A 83 0.59 2.69 -12.77
C GLU A 83 2.09 2.83 -12.52
N ALA A 84 2.85 3.27 -13.52
CA ALA A 84 4.30 3.47 -13.41
C ALA A 84 4.65 4.52 -12.33
N ALA A 85 3.91 5.63 -12.30
CA ALA A 85 4.08 6.65 -11.28
C ALA A 85 3.83 6.12 -9.86
N LEU A 86 2.79 5.30 -9.67
CA LEU A 86 2.46 4.70 -8.37
C LEU A 86 3.48 3.65 -7.95
N LYS A 87 3.96 2.80 -8.87
CA LYS A 87 5.00 1.81 -8.59
C LYS A 87 6.30 2.47 -8.15
N ASP A 88 6.75 3.50 -8.88
CA ASP A 88 7.98 4.20 -8.52
C ASP A 88 7.84 4.99 -7.21
N ALA A 89 6.65 5.57 -6.93
CA ALA A 89 6.38 6.17 -5.62
C ALA A 89 6.51 5.13 -4.48
N ALA A 90 5.93 3.94 -4.66
CA ALA A 90 6.02 2.86 -3.70
C ALA A 90 7.47 2.41 -3.44
N ARG A 91 8.29 2.34 -4.50
CA ARG A 91 9.73 2.07 -4.40
C ARG A 91 10.43 3.12 -3.54
N ILE A 92 10.21 4.41 -3.84
CA ILE A 92 10.84 5.52 -3.13
C ILE A 92 10.48 5.53 -1.64
N GLU A 93 9.23 5.22 -1.30
CA GLU A 93 8.83 5.12 0.11
C GLU A 93 9.48 3.94 0.81
N SER A 94 9.56 2.78 0.13
CA SER A 94 10.29 1.60 0.61
C SER A 94 11.77 1.90 0.88
N GLU A 95 12.44 2.59 -0.05
CA GLU A 95 13.86 3.00 0.10
C GLU A 95 14.08 4.00 1.23
N ARG A 96 13.12 4.90 1.48
CA ARG A 96 13.18 5.87 2.57
C ARG A 96 12.80 5.30 3.93
N GLY A 97 12.52 3.99 4.02
CA GLY A 97 12.06 3.35 5.25
C GLY A 97 10.72 3.90 5.76
N ARG A 98 9.94 4.55 4.88
CA ARG A 98 8.55 4.92 5.17
C ARG A 98 7.68 3.77 4.65
N SER A 99 6.86 3.22 5.53
CA SER A 99 5.89 2.15 5.20
C SER A 99 5.20 2.46 3.87
N VAL A 100 5.23 1.49 2.94
CA VAL A 100 4.57 1.60 1.63
C VAL A 100 3.15 2.14 1.84
N PRO A 101 2.75 3.20 1.14
CA PRO A 101 1.44 3.80 1.37
C PRO A 101 0.38 2.76 1.02
N LEU A 102 -0.61 2.65 1.89
CA LEU A 102 -1.72 1.71 1.79
C LEU A 102 -2.38 1.69 0.39
N LYS A 103 -2.34 2.84 -0.30
CA LYS A 103 -2.90 3.04 -1.64
C LYS A 103 -2.22 2.24 -2.76
N VAL A 104 -0.97 1.83 -2.56
CA VAL A 104 -0.25 0.93 -3.49
C VAL A 104 -0.66 -0.51 -3.22
N VAL A 105 -0.88 -0.84 -1.95
CA VAL A 105 -1.23 -2.20 -1.51
C VAL A 105 -2.68 -2.53 -1.81
N SER A 106 -3.56 -1.53 -1.75
CA SER A 106 -4.98 -1.69 -2.01
C SER A 106 -5.32 -2.06 -3.44
N CYS A 107 -4.36 -2.17 -4.37
CA CYS A 107 -4.56 -2.73 -5.72
C CYS A 107 -5.77 -2.15 -6.49
N GLY A 108 -6.08 -0.86 -6.25
CA GLY A 108 -7.23 -0.20 -6.87
C GLY A 108 -8.56 -0.35 -6.12
N ILE A 109 -8.57 -0.96 -4.93
CA ILE A 109 -9.72 -0.96 -4.02
C ILE A 109 -9.96 0.47 -3.52
N ASP A 110 -11.17 0.96 -3.79
CA ASP A 110 -11.66 2.23 -3.29
C ASP A 110 -12.27 2.04 -1.88
N LEU A 111 -11.50 2.38 -0.85
CA LEU A 111 -11.91 2.21 0.55
C LEU A 111 -13.16 3.03 0.91
N ASP A 112 -13.42 4.14 0.20
CA ASP A 112 -14.60 4.97 0.45
C ASP A 112 -15.91 4.28 -0.03
N ARG A 113 -15.78 3.23 -0.84
CA ARG A 113 -16.91 2.48 -1.42
C ARG A 113 -16.97 1.04 -0.94
N ILE A 114 -16.13 0.65 0.02
CA ILE A 114 -16.08 -0.73 0.49
C ILE A 114 -17.23 -1.05 1.44
N GLY A 115 -17.91 -2.16 1.18
CA GLY A 115 -18.98 -2.69 2.01
C GLY A 115 -18.46 -3.55 3.16
N LEU A 116 -19.35 -3.83 4.13
CA LEU A 116 -19.04 -4.63 5.31
C LEU A 116 -18.62 -6.08 4.95
N ALA A 117 -19.23 -6.66 3.92
CA ALA A 117 -18.90 -8.01 3.44
C ALA A 117 -17.47 -8.10 2.90
N GLU A 118 -17.06 -7.12 2.11
CA GLU A 118 -15.74 -7.05 1.48
C GLU A 118 -14.65 -6.77 2.52
N ALA A 119 -14.93 -5.82 3.44
CA ALA A 119 -14.04 -5.54 4.56
C ALA A 119 -13.83 -6.78 5.46
N ARG A 120 -14.88 -7.58 5.70
CA ARG A 120 -14.76 -8.84 6.47
C ARG A 120 -13.93 -9.87 5.72
N LYS A 121 -14.05 -9.92 4.40
CA LYS A 121 -13.26 -10.82 3.57
C LYS A 121 -11.78 -10.43 3.57
N LEU A 122 -11.46 -9.14 3.41
CA LEU A 122 -10.09 -8.64 3.56
C LEU A 122 -9.49 -9.02 4.91
N MET A 123 -10.23 -8.81 6.00
CA MET A 123 -9.78 -9.19 7.35
C MET A 123 -9.49 -10.69 7.46
N SER A 124 -10.37 -11.54 6.91
CA SER A 124 -10.18 -12.99 6.95
C SER A 124 -8.96 -13.44 6.15
N GLU A 125 -8.79 -12.93 4.93
CA GLU A 125 -7.65 -13.29 4.07
C GLU A 125 -6.32 -12.78 4.65
N GLU A 126 -6.30 -11.55 5.16
CA GLU A 126 -5.09 -10.97 5.77
C GLU A 126 -4.73 -11.69 7.07
N HIS A 127 -5.72 -12.01 7.92
CA HIS A 127 -5.51 -12.85 9.11
C HIS A 127 -4.95 -14.22 8.75
N LYS A 128 -5.48 -14.86 7.70
CA LYS A 128 -5.02 -16.18 7.24
C LYS A 128 -3.59 -16.12 6.72
N ALA A 129 -3.22 -15.03 6.03
CA ALA A 129 -1.87 -14.81 5.52
C ALA A 129 -0.86 -14.48 6.64
N LEU A 130 -1.26 -13.69 7.64
CA LEU A 130 -0.43 -13.29 8.76
C LEU A 130 -0.33 -14.36 9.86
N GLY A 131 -1.38 -15.16 10.04
CA GLY A 131 -1.54 -16.10 11.16
C GLY A 131 -1.99 -15.45 12.48
N TYR A 132 -2.31 -14.16 12.47
CA TYR A 132 -2.79 -13.41 13.63
C TYR A 132 -3.71 -12.26 13.20
N ARG A 133 -4.37 -11.61 14.18
CA ARG A 133 -5.28 -10.49 13.90
C ARG A 133 -4.54 -9.32 13.23
N PRO A 134 -5.02 -8.85 12.05
CA PRO A 134 -4.44 -7.70 11.38
C PRO A 134 -4.23 -6.51 12.34
N PRO A 135 -3.05 -5.88 12.33
CA PRO A 135 -2.76 -4.74 13.20
C PRO A 135 -3.58 -3.50 12.77
N PRO A 136 -3.74 -2.50 13.65
CA PRO A 136 -4.29 -1.20 13.25
C PRO A 136 -3.39 -0.55 12.19
N GLY A 137 -3.99 0.11 11.19
CA GLY A 137 -3.28 0.66 10.03
C GLY A 137 -2.96 -0.37 8.94
N SER A 138 -3.52 -1.58 9.04
CA SER A 138 -3.55 -2.52 7.92
C SER A 138 -4.70 -2.21 6.96
N LEU A 139 -4.64 -2.78 5.77
CA LEU A 139 -5.66 -2.63 4.74
C LEU A 139 -7.02 -3.15 5.24
N ALA A 140 -7.04 -4.29 5.92
CA ALA A 140 -8.26 -4.80 6.54
C ALA A 140 -8.78 -3.89 7.66
N ALA A 141 -7.91 -3.34 8.50
CA ALA A 141 -8.33 -2.44 9.59
C ALA A 141 -8.98 -1.17 9.03
N ASP A 142 -8.38 -0.58 8.00
CA ASP A 142 -8.88 0.63 7.36
C ASP A 142 -10.16 0.35 6.55
N ALA A 143 -10.25 -0.80 5.89
CA ALA A 143 -11.48 -1.26 5.24
C ALA A 143 -12.65 -1.42 6.21
N GLN A 144 -12.41 -1.99 7.40
CA GLN A 144 -13.43 -2.11 8.45
C GLN A 144 -13.86 -0.73 8.96
N ALA A 145 -12.91 0.18 9.17
CA ALA A 145 -13.20 1.54 9.62
C ALA A 145 -14.02 2.33 8.57
N ALA A 146 -13.73 2.15 7.28
CA ALA A 146 -14.48 2.78 6.20
C ALA A 146 -15.88 2.17 6.03
N ALA A 147 -16.00 0.83 6.06
CA ALA A 147 -17.29 0.15 6.01
C ALA A 147 -18.20 0.52 7.20
N ALA A 148 -17.63 0.74 8.38
CA ALA A 148 -18.38 1.20 9.56
C ALA A 148 -18.97 2.61 9.37
N LYS A 149 -18.32 3.47 8.57
CA LYS A 149 -18.84 4.81 8.22
C LYS A 149 -19.90 4.76 7.13
N HIS A 150 -19.92 3.69 6.34
CA HIS A 150 -20.80 3.53 5.19
C HIS A 150 -21.57 2.20 5.20
N PRO A 151 -22.42 1.95 6.23
CA PRO A 151 -23.12 0.67 6.40
C PRO A 151 -24.14 0.36 5.29
N GLU A 152 -24.53 1.36 4.49
CA GLU A 152 -25.54 1.24 3.43
C GLU A 152 -24.95 0.85 2.07
N ILE A 153 -23.61 0.90 1.89
CA ILE A 153 -22.98 0.53 0.62
C ILE A 153 -22.96 -1.00 0.51
N LYS A 154 -23.91 -1.53 -0.25
CA LYS A 154 -24.05 -2.97 -0.56
C LYS A 154 -23.73 -3.32 -2.01
N ASP A 155 -23.58 -2.33 -2.88
CA ASP A 155 -23.58 -2.51 -4.33
C ASP A 155 -22.18 -2.46 -4.96
N TYR A 156 -21.14 -2.22 -4.16
CA TYR A 156 -19.78 -2.45 -4.63
C TYR A 156 -19.51 -3.94 -4.50
N ASN A 157 -19.32 -4.61 -5.64
CA ASN A 157 -19.00 -6.03 -5.72
C ASN A 157 -17.59 -6.13 -6.30
N ILE A 158 -16.59 -5.95 -5.45
CA ILE A 158 -15.20 -6.16 -5.80
C ILE A 158 -14.99 -7.66 -6.02
N ASP A 159 -14.31 -8.02 -7.10
CA ASP A 159 -13.94 -9.40 -7.36
C ASP A 159 -13.17 -9.97 -6.14
N PRO A 160 -13.63 -11.10 -5.55
CA PRO A 160 -12.96 -11.71 -4.42
C PRO A 160 -11.48 -12.02 -4.68
N GLN A 161 -11.07 -12.26 -5.92
CA GLN A 161 -9.65 -12.48 -6.25
C GLN A 161 -8.81 -11.23 -6.03
N ILE A 162 -9.35 -10.05 -6.34
CA ILE A 162 -8.68 -8.76 -6.11
C ILE A 162 -8.52 -8.52 -4.61
N LEU A 163 -9.55 -8.81 -3.81
CA LEU A 163 -9.50 -8.72 -2.35
C LEU A 163 -8.43 -9.64 -1.76
N THR A 164 -8.38 -10.90 -2.20
CA THR A 164 -7.37 -11.86 -1.73
C THR A 164 -5.96 -11.40 -2.10
N LEU A 165 -5.75 -10.92 -3.33
CA LEU A 165 -4.45 -10.45 -3.77
C LEU A 165 -3.99 -9.20 -3.00
N ALA A 166 -4.91 -8.26 -2.73
CA ALA A 166 -4.62 -7.08 -1.93
C ALA A 166 -4.28 -7.44 -0.47
N ALA A 167 -5.04 -8.36 0.14
CA ALA A 167 -4.78 -8.85 1.49
C ALA A 167 -3.43 -9.56 1.60
N LEU A 168 -3.05 -10.39 0.62
CA LEU A 168 -1.74 -11.04 0.60
C LEU A 168 -0.59 -10.04 0.48
N LYS A 169 -0.74 -8.99 -0.35
CA LYS A 169 0.25 -7.93 -0.48
C LYS A 169 0.41 -7.15 0.82
N ASP A 170 -0.69 -6.84 1.51
CA ASP A 170 -0.63 -6.13 2.79
C ASP A 170 -0.02 -6.97 3.89
N ALA A 171 -0.39 -8.25 3.95
CA ALA A 171 0.21 -9.20 4.87
C ALA A 171 1.74 -9.31 4.64
N ALA A 172 2.18 -9.37 3.38
CA ALA A 172 3.61 -9.38 3.04
C ALA A 172 4.33 -8.08 3.46
N ARG A 173 3.68 -6.92 3.26
CA ARG A 173 4.17 -5.62 3.75
C ARG A 173 4.33 -5.64 5.27
N ILE A 174 3.30 -6.03 6.01
CA ILE A 174 3.30 -6.07 7.48
C ILE A 174 4.33 -7.06 8.02
N ALA A 175 4.45 -8.23 7.38
CA ALA A 175 5.48 -9.21 7.73
C ALA A 175 6.88 -8.63 7.53
N SER A 176 7.11 -7.90 6.44
CA SER A 176 8.38 -7.22 6.16
C SER A 176 8.65 -6.09 7.16
N GLU A 177 7.63 -5.29 7.48
CA GLU A 177 7.70 -4.24 8.49
C GLU A 177 8.01 -4.82 9.86
N ARG A 178 7.38 -5.90 10.30
CA ARG A 178 7.68 -6.57 11.58
C ARG A 178 9.04 -7.28 11.58
N GLY A 179 9.46 -7.85 10.47
CA GLY A 179 10.82 -8.39 10.31
C GLY A 179 11.89 -7.30 10.46
N ALA A 180 11.62 -6.09 9.96
CA ALA A 180 12.49 -4.92 10.12
C ALA A 180 12.33 -4.21 11.48
N THR A 181 11.16 -4.29 12.10
CA THR A 181 10.78 -3.57 13.35
C THR A 181 10.67 -4.48 14.58
N GLY A 182 11.15 -5.72 14.53
CA GLY A 182 11.30 -6.60 15.71
C GLY A 182 12.12 -5.99 16.85
N ALA A 183 12.72 -4.81 16.64
CA ALA A 183 13.41 -4.03 17.65
C ALA A 183 12.58 -2.87 18.29
N LYS A 184 11.37 -2.52 17.83
CA LYS A 184 10.69 -1.27 18.28
C LYS A 184 9.17 -1.26 18.41
N PHE A 185 8.47 -2.41 18.47
CA PHE A 185 7.10 -2.41 19.03
C PHE A 185 7.18 -2.70 20.53
N ASN A 186 7.66 -1.69 21.28
CA ASN A 186 7.49 -1.67 22.71
C ASN A 186 5.98 -1.62 22.95
N THR A 187 5.47 -2.71 23.49
CA THR A 187 4.20 -2.83 24.17
C THR A 187 3.94 -1.56 25.00
N ILE A 188 3.02 -0.72 24.54
CA ILE A 188 2.13 -0.03 25.46
C ILE A 188 0.97 -1.01 25.68
N PHE A 189 1.31 -2.08 26.40
CA PHE A 189 0.35 -2.91 27.11
C PHE A 189 0.01 -2.09 28.36
N ASP A 190 -0.92 -1.15 28.20
CA ASP A 190 -1.41 -0.37 29.33
C ASP A 190 -2.22 -1.32 30.21
N GLY A 191 -1.63 -1.67 31.35
CA GLY A 191 -2.14 -2.67 32.27
C GLY A 191 -3.49 -2.31 32.86
N ARG A 192 -4.57 -2.71 32.18
CA ARG A 192 -5.85 -2.99 32.82
C ARG A 192 -6.17 -4.45 32.66
N THR A 193 -5.81 -5.17 33.70
CA THR A 193 -6.44 -6.41 34.14
C THR A 193 -7.95 -6.15 34.20
N GLU A 194 -8.67 -6.34 33.09
CA GLU A 194 -10.10 -6.59 33.16
C GLU A 194 -10.22 -8.04 33.61
N GLU A 195 -10.53 -8.19 34.89
CA GLU A 195 -10.83 -9.48 35.50
C GLU A 195 -11.85 -10.25 34.65
N PRO A 196 -11.70 -11.59 34.54
CA PRO A 196 -12.72 -12.41 33.91
C PRO A 196 -14.05 -12.22 34.66
N PRO A 197 -15.19 -12.05 33.97
CA PRO A 197 -16.47 -12.00 34.65
C PRO A 197 -16.68 -13.30 35.41
N GLU A 198 -16.71 -13.21 36.74
CA GLU A 198 -17.11 -14.29 37.62
C GLU A 198 -18.44 -14.88 37.14
N LEU A 199 -18.36 -16.12 36.65
CA LEU A 199 -19.50 -17.00 36.53
C LEU A 199 -20.09 -17.15 37.93
N LYS A 200 -21.13 -16.38 38.25
CA LYS A 200 -22.03 -16.70 39.36
C LYS A 200 -22.76 -17.99 39.01
N SER A 201 -22.10 -19.11 39.26
CA SER A 201 -22.73 -20.40 39.51
C SER A 201 -23.52 -20.26 40.81
N GLY A 202 -24.74 -19.73 40.69
CA GLY A 202 -25.76 -19.81 41.72
C GLY A 202 -26.21 -21.25 41.85
N ASP A 203 -25.95 -21.80 43.03
CA ASP A 203 -26.14 -23.17 43.44
C ASP A 203 -27.45 -23.84 43.02
N LYS A 204 -27.31 -25.07 42.53
CA LYS A 204 -28.32 -26.11 42.76
C LYS A 204 -28.30 -26.48 44.24
N ALA A 205 -29.43 -26.29 44.92
CA ALA A 205 -29.86 -27.22 45.94
C ALA A 205 -31.25 -27.72 45.54
N SER A 206 -31.32 -29.03 45.32
CA SER A 206 -32.54 -29.82 45.07
C SER A 206 -33.32 -30.03 46.40
N PRO A 207 -34.16 -31.07 46.53
CA PRO A 207 -35.62 -31.04 46.44
C PRO A 207 -36.32 -31.46 47.76
N GLU A 208 -37.62 -31.77 47.67
CA GLU A 208 -38.44 -32.60 48.59
C GLU A 208 -38.94 -31.99 49.91
N ALA A 209 -40.25 -31.70 49.98
CA ALA A 209 -41.27 -32.57 50.60
C ALA A 209 -42.68 -32.02 50.31
#